data_AF-A0A9W9Z915-F1
#
_entry.id   AF-A0A9W9Z915-F1
#
_cell.length_a   1.000
_cell.length_b   1.000
_cell.length_c   1.000
_cell.angle_alpha   90.00
_cell.angle_beta   90.00
_cell.angle_gamma   90.00
#
_symmetry.space_group_name_H-M   'P 1'
#
loop_
_entity.id
_entity.type
_entity.pdbx_description
1 polymer ?
#
loop_
_entity_poly.entity_id
_entity_poly.type
_entity_poly.pdbx_seq_one_letter_code
_entity_poly.pdbx_strand_id
1 'polypeptide(L)'
;MACPTVMCQVFHNIREAAAWKFPNDGDVCFTSVSGFVFLRFFAPAILNPKLFQMRNEHPDAQIARTLTLISKAIQSLGNVVSSVLCGQVKEPYMETLKTLILDQEHITAVKRFLEIISSPSRAQGLPVDSTIVLKEGMLIKRAQGRSRLGFKNFKKRFFVLTNKGLSYSKDKTKATLGHIPVCDILGAESLGEDSFHLKLMVQIIQPDRLLYVQASNTVEEREWTRALRKVCQSNPHRVQTYHPEAFVCAKWLCCKERSEKAPGCTHHNRMNAKVNVKTARQKEQAKQCGNRS
;
A
#
# COMPACT_ATOMS: atom_id res chain seq x y z
N MET A 1 5.51 12.96 -18.32
CA MET A 1 4.92 12.38 -17.07
C MET A 1 3.99 13.42 -16.47
N ALA A 2 2.71 13.07 -16.23
CA ALA A 2 1.71 14.00 -15.68
C ALA A 2 1.45 13.70 -14.19
N CYS A 3 1.18 14.73 -13.39
CA CYS A 3 0.76 14.56 -12.00
C CYS A 3 -0.61 13.84 -11.97
N PRO A 4 -0.81 12.82 -11.11
CA PRO A 4 -2.09 12.12 -11.02
C PRO A 4 -3.23 13.07 -10.69
N THR A 5 -4.37 12.90 -11.37
CA THR A 5 -5.52 13.82 -11.29
C THR A 5 -6.06 14.02 -9.87
N VAL A 6 -6.07 12.95 -9.06
CA VAL A 6 -6.46 13.01 -7.64
C VAL A 6 -5.50 13.90 -6.84
N MET A 7 -4.19 13.82 -7.11
CA MET A 7 -3.21 14.69 -6.46
C MET A 7 -3.38 16.14 -6.91
N CYS A 8 -3.62 16.38 -8.21
CA CYS A 8 -3.94 17.71 -8.71
C CYS A 8 -5.16 18.32 -8.00
N GLN A 9 -6.21 17.53 -7.77
CA GLN A 9 -7.40 17.98 -7.04
C GLN A 9 -7.09 18.31 -5.58
N VAL A 10 -6.28 17.49 -4.91
CA VAL A 10 -5.85 17.78 -3.53
C VAL A 10 -5.05 19.08 -3.48
N PHE A 11 -4.11 19.29 -4.40
CA PHE A 11 -3.32 20.52 -4.47
C PHE A 11 -4.17 21.74 -4.82
N HIS A 12 -5.16 21.58 -5.71
CA HIS A 12 -6.13 22.61 -6.03
C HIS A 12 -6.94 23.02 -4.80
N ASN A 13 -7.51 22.05 -4.08
CA ASN A 13 -8.29 22.30 -2.86
C ASN A 13 -7.46 22.97 -1.76
N ILE A 14 -6.18 22.56 -1.59
CA ILE A 14 -5.26 23.22 -0.64
C ILE A 14 -5.03 24.67 -1.04
N ARG A 15 -4.83 24.94 -2.33
CA ARG A 15 -4.60 26.28 -2.86
C ARG A 15 -5.82 27.19 -2.65
N GLU A 16 -7.02 26.70 -2.96
CA GLU A 16 -8.27 27.46 -2.76
C GLU A 16 -8.54 27.72 -1.29
N ALA A 17 -8.35 26.72 -0.42
CA ALA A 17 -8.54 26.89 1.01
C ALA A 17 -7.55 27.92 1.60
N ALA A 18 -6.30 27.91 1.14
CA ALA A 18 -5.29 28.90 1.53
C ALA A 18 -5.65 30.31 1.05
N ALA A 19 -6.05 30.45 -0.22
CA ALA A 19 -6.47 31.72 -0.81
C ALA A 19 -7.70 32.31 -0.08
N TRP A 20 -8.68 31.46 0.25
CA TRP A 20 -9.87 31.88 0.99
C TRP A 20 -9.53 32.31 2.43
N LYS A 21 -8.60 31.63 3.08
CA LYS A 21 -8.21 31.92 4.47
C LYS A 21 -7.30 33.15 4.59
N PHE A 22 -6.47 33.42 3.58
CA PHE A 22 -5.49 34.51 3.55
C PHE A 22 -5.64 35.34 2.25
N PRO A 23 -6.75 36.08 2.07
CA PRO A 23 -7.03 36.80 0.82
C PRO A 23 -6.05 37.95 0.52
N ASN A 24 -5.35 38.44 1.54
CA ASN A 24 -4.41 39.57 1.42
C ASN A 24 -2.97 39.14 1.08
N ASP A 25 -2.69 37.83 1.02
CA ASP A 25 -1.37 37.28 0.71
C ASP A 25 -1.50 36.25 -0.42
N GLY A 26 -1.32 36.71 -1.65
CA GLY A 26 -1.44 35.87 -2.85
C GLY A 26 -0.41 34.76 -2.93
N ASP A 27 0.73 34.89 -2.23
CA ASP A 27 1.79 33.89 -2.29
C ASP A 27 1.62 32.76 -1.27
N VAL A 28 0.81 32.96 -0.21
CA VAL A 28 0.43 31.90 0.75
C VAL A 28 -0.20 30.68 0.07
N CYS A 29 -0.91 30.89 -1.04
CA CYS A 29 -1.50 29.83 -1.86
C CYS A 29 -0.43 28.86 -2.38
N PHE A 30 0.68 29.40 -2.88
CA PHE A 30 1.80 28.64 -3.44
C PHE A 30 2.67 28.04 -2.33
N THR A 31 2.91 28.79 -1.26
CA THR A 31 3.61 28.33 -0.06
C THR A 31 2.93 27.09 0.55
N SER A 32 1.60 27.11 0.65
CA SER A 32 0.82 26.00 1.22
C SER A 32 0.93 24.73 0.40
N VAL A 33 0.81 24.84 -0.94
CA VAL A 33 0.96 23.69 -1.85
C VAL A 33 2.41 23.21 -1.88
N SER A 34 3.37 24.13 -1.95
CA SER A 34 4.81 23.83 -1.93
C SER A 34 5.19 23.04 -0.69
N GLY A 35 4.91 23.59 0.50
CA GLY A 35 5.20 22.94 1.77
C GLY A 35 4.59 21.54 1.85
N PHE A 36 3.34 21.38 1.43
CA PHE A 36 2.68 20.07 1.40
C PHE A 36 3.37 19.08 0.45
N VAL A 37 3.68 19.48 -0.78
CA VAL A 37 4.28 18.61 -1.80
C VAL A 37 5.69 18.17 -1.37
N PHE A 38 6.53 19.12 -0.96
CA PHE A 38 7.91 18.84 -0.57
C PHE A 38 7.98 18.00 0.71
N LEU A 39 7.19 18.32 1.74
CA LEU A 39 7.22 17.61 3.02
C LEU A 39 6.54 16.24 2.96
N ARG A 40 5.44 16.09 2.23
CA ARG A 40 4.63 14.84 2.27
C ARG A 40 4.93 13.87 1.16
N PHE A 41 5.52 14.32 0.05
CA PHE A 41 5.82 13.44 -1.08
C PHE A 41 7.32 13.37 -1.36
N PHE A 42 7.97 14.49 -1.63
CA PHE A 42 9.38 14.44 -2.06
C PHE A 42 10.34 14.05 -0.93
N ALA A 43 10.29 14.68 0.24
CA ALA A 43 11.17 14.33 1.34
C ALA A 43 10.99 12.86 1.79
N PRO A 44 9.77 12.32 1.99
CA PRO A 44 9.59 10.91 2.32
C PRO A 44 10.09 9.96 1.23
N ALA A 45 9.88 10.30 -0.05
CA ALA A 45 10.35 9.49 -1.18
C ALA A 45 11.88 9.41 -1.25
N ILE A 46 12.57 10.53 -1.01
CA ILE A 46 14.03 10.62 -0.98
C ILE A 46 14.60 9.87 0.22
N LEU A 47 14.01 10.05 1.40
CA LEU A 47 14.52 9.47 2.65
C LEU A 47 14.23 7.97 2.78
N ASN A 48 13.15 7.47 2.16
CA ASN A 48 12.71 6.08 2.29
C ASN A 48 12.50 5.38 0.94
N PRO A 49 13.52 5.29 0.06
CA PRO A 49 13.36 4.75 -1.29
C PRO A 49 12.87 3.30 -1.31
N LYS A 50 13.20 2.51 -0.27
CA LYS A 50 12.73 1.13 -0.09
C LYS A 50 11.21 1.04 0.14
N LEU A 51 10.64 1.99 0.88
CA LEU A 51 9.22 2.02 1.23
C LEU A 51 8.36 2.37 0.01
N PHE A 52 8.94 3.11 -0.93
CA PHE A 52 8.36 3.46 -2.23
C PHE A 52 8.79 2.52 -3.38
N GLN A 53 9.43 1.38 -3.07
CA GLN A 53 9.86 0.37 -4.05
C GLN A 53 10.83 0.89 -5.13
N MET A 54 11.49 2.02 -4.90
CA MET A 54 12.52 2.55 -5.80
C MET A 54 13.85 1.78 -5.68
N ARG A 55 14.03 1.00 -4.61
CA ARG A 55 15.19 0.11 -4.40
C ARG A 55 14.82 -1.11 -3.52
N ASN A 56 15.41 -2.27 -3.80
CA ASN A 56 15.18 -3.51 -3.04
C ASN A 56 15.94 -3.55 -1.69
N GLU A 57 17.08 -2.87 -1.60
CA GLU A 57 17.98 -2.89 -0.44
C GLU A 57 17.90 -1.59 0.39
N HIS A 58 18.22 -1.69 1.68
CA HIS A 58 18.31 -0.51 2.54
C HIS A 58 19.59 0.25 2.20
N PRO A 59 19.54 1.59 2.03
CA PRO A 59 20.76 2.36 1.79
C PRO A 59 21.73 2.15 2.96
N ASP A 60 23.02 1.96 2.65
CA ASP A 60 24.07 1.97 3.67
C ASP A 60 24.16 3.35 4.37
N ALA A 61 24.94 3.44 5.45
CA ALA A 61 25.02 4.66 6.25
C ALA A 61 25.48 5.89 5.45
N GLN A 62 26.30 5.70 4.41
CA GLN A 62 26.80 6.78 3.58
C GLN A 62 25.71 7.27 2.61
N ILE A 63 25.04 6.35 1.91
CA ILE A 63 23.93 6.67 1.00
C ILE A 63 22.77 7.29 1.77
N ALA A 64 22.43 6.77 2.95
CA ALA A 64 21.38 7.34 3.79
C ALA A 64 21.70 8.79 4.21
N ARG A 65 22.97 9.09 4.50
CA ARG A 65 23.44 10.44 4.80
C ARG A 65 23.32 11.36 3.57
N THR A 66 23.72 10.90 2.39
CA THR A 66 23.60 11.66 1.14
C THR A 66 22.13 11.94 0.79
N LEU A 67 21.24 10.93 0.90
CA LEU A 67 19.80 11.10 0.69
C LEU A 67 19.20 12.09 1.69
N THR A 68 19.68 12.08 2.93
CA THR A 68 19.25 13.05 3.94
C THR A 68 19.68 14.48 3.57
N LEU A 69 20.90 14.66 3.07
CA LEU A 69 21.38 15.96 2.60
C LEU A 69 20.58 16.45 1.39
N ILE A 70 20.30 15.58 0.41
CA ILE A 70 19.46 15.90 -0.75
C ILE A 70 18.05 16.28 -0.30
N SER A 71 17.45 15.50 0.60
CA SER A 71 16.12 15.80 1.14
C SER A 71 16.10 17.13 1.90
N LYS A 72 17.15 17.45 2.65
CA LYS A 72 17.28 18.73 3.36
C LYS A 72 17.45 19.90 2.39
N ALA A 73 18.22 19.74 1.32
CA ALA A 73 18.38 20.77 0.28
C ALA A 73 17.05 21.04 -0.43
N ILE A 74 16.33 19.99 -0.83
CA ILE A 74 15.02 20.10 -1.48
C ILE A 74 13.96 20.65 -0.51
N GLN A 75 13.99 20.24 0.75
CA GLN A 75 13.10 20.78 1.77
C GLN A 75 13.39 22.25 2.05
N SER A 76 14.66 22.62 2.09
CA SER A 76 15.06 24.01 2.20
C SER A 76 14.63 24.80 0.98
N LEU A 77 14.70 24.25 -0.23
CA LEU A 77 14.17 24.94 -1.42
C LEU A 77 12.66 25.21 -1.26
N GLY A 78 11.86 24.23 -0.83
CA GLY A 78 10.43 24.42 -0.57
C GLY A 78 10.14 25.46 0.52
N ASN A 79 10.94 25.45 1.60
CA ASN A 79 10.84 26.40 2.70
C ASN A 79 11.32 27.80 2.29
N VAL A 80 12.36 27.91 1.47
CA VAL A 80 12.93 29.20 1.07
C VAL A 80 12.12 29.81 -0.06
N VAL A 81 11.51 29.03 -0.96
CA VAL A 81 10.44 29.53 -1.83
C VAL A 81 9.34 30.14 -0.96
N SER A 82 8.91 29.44 0.10
CA SER A 82 7.93 29.99 1.05
C SER A 82 8.41 31.25 1.78
N SER A 83 9.69 31.33 2.11
CA SER A 83 10.27 32.43 2.88
C SER A 83 10.59 33.66 2.02
N VAL A 84 10.99 33.47 0.77
CA VAL A 84 11.17 34.52 -0.25
C VAL A 84 9.82 35.10 -0.63
N LEU A 85 8.80 34.25 -0.73
CA LEU A 85 7.43 34.66 -1.01
C LEU A 85 6.79 35.48 0.12
N CYS A 86 7.00 35.07 1.37
CA CYS A 86 6.47 35.79 2.54
C CYS A 86 7.44 36.83 3.13
N GLY A 87 8.53 37.18 2.42
CA GLY A 87 9.47 38.23 2.84
C GLY A 87 10.26 37.97 4.13
N GLN A 88 10.36 36.72 4.59
CA GLN A 88 11.05 36.35 5.83
C GLN A 88 12.35 35.61 5.56
N VAL A 89 13.47 36.32 5.53
CA VAL A 89 14.79 35.69 5.42
C VAL A 89 15.28 35.31 6.81
N LYS A 90 15.15 34.03 7.17
CA LYS A 90 15.86 33.47 8.33
C LYS A 90 16.95 32.55 7.84
N GLU A 91 18.14 32.72 8.43
CA GLU A 91 19.33 31.85 8.39
C GLU A 91 20.44 32.26 7.38
N PRO A 92 21.50 32.95 7.88
CA PRO A 92 22.68 33.39 7.11
C PRO A 92 23.55 32.26 6.54
N TYR A 93 23.46 31.04 7.09
CA TYR A 93 24.29 29.91 6.63
C TYR A 93 23.80 29.33 5.28
N MET A 94 22.60 29.70 4.83
CA MET A 94 22.01 29.23 3.57
C MET A 94 22.26 30.17 2.40
N GLU A 95 22.92 31.32 2.60
CA GLU A 95 23.15 32.34 1.56
C GLU A 95 23.80 31.81 0.29
N THR A 96 24.83 30.97 0.39
CA THR A 96 25.49 30.37 -0.78
C THR A 96 24.58 29.44 -1.57
N LEU A 97 23.64 28.77 -0.89
CA LEU A 97 22.66 27.89 -1.54
C LEU A 97 21.52 28.72 -2.14
N LYS A 98 21.21 29.88 -1.55
CA LYS A 98 20.26 30.86 -2.09
C LYS A 98 20.77 31.46 -3.40
N THR A 99 22.03 31.88 -3.47
CA THR A 99 22.59 32.49 -4.68
C THR A 99 22.72 31.51 -5.85
N LEU A 100 22.82 30.20 -5.59
CA LEU A 100 22.95 29.16 -6.63
C LEU A 100 21.61 28.58 -7.11
N ILE A 101 20.56 28.57 -6.27
CA ILE A 101 19.31 27.82 -6.55
C ILE A 101 18.06 28.72 -6.51
N LEU A 102 18.16 29.94 -5.98
CA LEU A 102 17.05 30.88 -5.83
C LEU A 102 17.28 32.17 -6.61
N ASP A 103 17.82 32.07 -7.82
CA ASP A 103 17.63 33.16 -8.76
C ASP A 103 16.13 33.32 -9.09
N GLN A 104 15.79 34.46 -9.66
CA GLN A 104 14.41 34.78 -10.02
C GLN A 104 13.84 33.79 -11.06
N GLU A 105 14.69 33.16 -11.86
CA GLU A 105 14.32 32.19 -12.89
C GLU A 105 13.82 30.88 -12.26
N HIS A 106 14.56 30.32 -11.31
CA HIS A 106 14.21 29.11 -10.59
C HIS A 106 12.96 29.32 -9.72
N ILE A 107 12.83 30.47 -9.06
CA ILE A 107 11.60 30.80 -8.31
C ILE A 107 10.39 30.82 -9.26
N THR A 108 10.53 31.47 -10.41
CA THR A 108 9.47 31.51 -11.43
C THR A 108 9.14 30.11 -11.98
N ALA A 109 10.15 29.28 -12.20
CA ALA A 109 9.97 27.90 -12.63
C ALA A 109 9.23 27.05 -11.58
N VAL A 110 9.54 27.22 -10.29
CA VAL A 110 8.84 26.55 -9.20
C VAL A 110 7.40 27.05 -9.08
N LYS A 111 7.14 28.37 -9.15
CA LYS A 111 5.77 28.91 -9.17
C LYS A 111 4.97 28.31 -10.32
N ARG A 112 5.53 28.31 -11.53
CA ARG A 112 4.89 27.72 -12.71
C ARG A 112 4.63 26.22 -12.54
N PHE A 113 5.57 25.49 -11.95
CA PHE A 113 5.37 24.07 -11.61
C PHE A 113 4.22 23.89 -10.63
N LEU A 114 4.17 24.68 -9.54
CA LEU A 114 3.11 24.64 -8.54
C LEU A 114 1.74 25.00 -9.14
N GLU A 115 1.69 26.00 -10.02
CA GLU A 115 0.48 26.34 -10.79
C GLU A 115 0.01 25.19 -11.66
N ILE A 116 0.93 24.55 -12.40
CA ILE A 116 0.61 23.42 -13.29
C ILE A 116 0.03 22.24 -12.51
N ILE A 117 0.58 21.90 -11.35
CA ILE A 117 0.09 20.78 -10.53
C ILE A 117 -1.16 21.11 -9.71
N SER A 118 -1.46 22.40 -9.50
CA SER A 118 -2.65 22.86 -8.76
C SER A 118 -3.77 23.41 -9.67
N SER A 119 -3.59 23.31 -10.99
CA SER A 119 -4.57 23.78 -11.98
C SER A 119 -5.68 22.75 -12.24
N PRO A 120 -6.95 23.18 -12.27
CA PRO A 120 -8.09 22.31 -12.53
C PRO A 120 -8.09 21.76 -13.98
N SER A 121 -7.40 22.40 -14.93
CA SER A 121 -7.30 21.93 -16.32
C SER A 121 -6.60 20.57 -16.45
N ARG A 122 -5.75 20.18 -15.46
CA ARG A 122 -5.18 18.82 -15.36
C ARG A 122 -5.98 17.90 -14.44
N ALA A 123 -6.88 18.45 -13.62
CA ALA A 123 -7.87 17.70 -12.85
C ALA A 123 -8.97 17.06 -13.75
N GLN A 124 -9.02 17.44 -15.03
CA GLN A 124 -9.95 16.86 -16.02
C GLN A 124 -9.41 15.58 -16.70
N GLY A 125 -8.17 15.16 -16.40
CA GLY A 125 -7.50 14.08 -17.13
C GLY A 125 -7.96 12.65 -16.82
N LEU A 126 -8.57 12.39 -15.67
CA LEU A 126 -9.18 11.10 -15.29
C LEU A 126 -10.26 11.40 -14.24
N PRO A 127 -11.48 10.85 -14.34
CA PRO A 127 -12.49 11.01 -13.30
C PRO A 127 -11.89 10.67 -11.93
N VAL A 128 -12.24 11.42 -10.89
CA VAL A 128 -11.90 11.08 -9.48
C VAL A 128 -12.36 9.65 -9.12
N ASP A 129 -13.29 9.11 -9.91
CA ASP A 129 -13.80 7.74 -9.87
C ASP A 129 -13.07 6.73 -10.78
N SER A 130 -11.91 7.07 -11.31
CA SER A 130 -11.16 6.16 -12.20
C SER A 130 -10.77 4.87 -11.47
N THR A 131 -11.05 3.74 -12.14
CA THR A 131 -10.71 2.42 -11.62
C THR A 131 -9.23 2.16 -11.86
N ILE A 132 -8.49 2.00 -10.78
CA ILE A 132 -7.04 1.72 -10.80
C ILE A 132 -6.86 0.23 -10.52
N VAL A 133 -6.26 -0.50 -11.47
CA VAL A 133 -5.87 -1.90 -11.26
C VAL A 133 -4.64 -1.94 -10.35
N LEU A 134 -4.78 -2.61 -9.21
CA LEU A 134 -3.74 -2.77 -8.20
C LEU A 134 -2.96 -4.07 -8.39
N LYS A 135 -3.65 -5.14 -8.80
CA LYS A 135 -3.05 -6.42 -9.20
C LYS A 135 -4.05 -7.22 -10.04
N GLU A 136 -3.55 -7.95 -11.04
CA GLU A 136 -4.33 -8.91 -11.80
C GLU A 136 -3.53 -10.18 -12.04
N GLY A 137 -4.21 -11.31 -12.27
CA GLY A 137 -3.53 -12.59 -12.45
C GLY A 137 -4.44 -13.81 -12.29
N MET A 138 -3.91 -14.98 -12.67
CA MET A 138 -4.64 -16.24 -12.57
C MET A 138 -4.49 -16.83 -11.16
N LEU A 139 -5.62 -17.13 -10.53
CA LEU A 139 -5.70 -17.87 -9.26
C LEU A 139 -6.64 -19.06 -9.40
N ILE A 140 -6.49 -20.05 -8.53
CA ILE A 140 -7.41 -21.19 -8.46
C ILE A 140 -8.36 -20.97 -7.28
N LYS A 141 -9.64 -20.72 -7.57
CA LYS A 141 -10.68 -20.44 -6.58
C LYS A 141 -11.41 -21.72 -6.16
N ARG A 142 -11.63 -21.91 -4.87
CA ARG A 142 -12.58 -22.92 -4.38
C ARG A 142 -14.02 -22.50 -4.69
N ALA A 143 -14.83 -23.41 -5.23
CA ALA A 143 -16.25 -23.18 -5.44
C ALA A 143 -16.96 -22.82 -4.12
N GLN A 144 -17.86 -21.84 -4.18
CA GLN A 144 -18.74 -21.45 -3.08
C GLN A 144 -20.13 -22.05 -3.35
N GLY A 145 -20.81 -22.53 -2.31
CA GLY A 145 -22.09 -23.24 -2.40
C GLY A 145 -22.01 -24.74 -2.10
N ARG A 146 -23.17 -25.40 -1.98
CA ARG A 146 -23.30 -26.86 -1.85
C ARG A 146 -23.43 -27.46 -3.24
N SER A 147 -22.54 -28.36 -3.64
CA SER A 147 -22.84 -29.23 -4.80
C SER A 147 -23.82 -30.32 -4.36
N ARG A 148 -24.60 -30.87 -5.30
CA ARG A 148 -25.59 -31.95 -5.02
C ARG A 148 -24.96 -33.18 -4.34
N LEU A 149 -23.64 -33.35 -4.43
CA LEU A 149 -22.85 -34.45 -3.84
C LEU A 149 -21.79 -33.97 -2.82
N GLY A 150 -21.84 -32.70 -2.38
CA GLY A 150 -20.93 -32.18 -1.36
C GLY A 150 -19.50 -31.82 -1.80
N PHE A 151 -19.03 -32.25 -2.97
CA PHE A 151 -17.72 -31.87 -3.50
C PHE A 151 -17.66 -30.41 -3.94
N LYS A 152 -16.79 -29.61 -3.30
CA LYS A 152 -16.49 -28.23 -3.72
C LYS A 152 -15.24 -28.23 -4.61
N ASN A 153 -15.44 -28.11 -5.92
CA ASN A 153 -14.35 -28.12 -6.89
C ASN A 153 -13.54 -26.81 -6.90
N PHE A 154 -12.25 -26.92 -7.21
CA PHE A 154 -11.36 -25.79 -7.48
C PHE A 154 -11.43 -25.40 -8.96
N LYS A 155 -11.46 -24.10 -9.26
CA LYS A 155 -11.60 -23.58 -10.62
C LYS A 155 -10.63 -22.43 -10.86
N LYS A 156 -9.83 -22.52 -11.92
CA LYS A 156 -8.93 -21.45 -12.37
C LYS A 156 -9.75 -20.24 -12.84
N ARG A 157 -9.43 -19.04 -12.37
CA ARG A 157 -10.12 -17.78 -12.68
C ARG A 157 -9.10 -16.65 -12.80
N PHE A 158 -9.39 -15.70 -13.67
CA PHE A 158 -8.62 -14.47 -13.77
C PHE A 158 -9.18 -13.48 -12.76
N PHE A 159 -8.34 -13.00 -11.84
CA PHE A 159 -8.72 -12.06 -10.80
C PHE A 159 -8.17 -10.67 -11.13
N VAL A 160 -8.94 -9.64 -10.80
CA VAL A 160 -8.54 -8.24 -10.91
C VAL A 160 -8.92 -7.53 -9.62
N LEU A 161 -7.91 -7.08 -8.87
CA LEU A 161 -8.05 -6.23 -7.71
C LEU A 161 -7.87 -4.77 -8.12
N THR A 162 -8.83 -3.93 -7.77
CA THR A 162 -8.80 -2.49 -8.04
C THR A 162 -8.98 -1.68 -6.76
N ASN A 163 -8.92 -0.35 -6.87
CA ASN A 163 -9.34 0.55 -5.80
C ASN A 163 -10.85 0.47 -5.47
N LYS A 164 -11.66 -0.26 -6.26
CA LYS A 164 -13.11 -0.42 -6.07
C LYS A 164 -13.52 -1.80 -5.53
N GLY A 165 -12.76 -2.84 -5.88
CA GLY A 165 -13.00 -4.18 -5.33
C GLY A 165 -12.15 -5.26 -5.97
N LEU A 166 -12.41 -6.50 -5.58
CA LEU A 166 -11.84 -7.70 -6.19
C LEU A 166 -12.89 -8.34 -7.10
N SER A 167 -12.59 -8.47 -8.38
CA SER A 167 -13.43 -9.17 -9.36
C SER A 167 -12.75 -10.43 -9.87
N TYR A 168 -13.54 -11.37 -10.37
CA TYR A 168 -13.01 -12.54 -11.08
C TYR A 168 -13.88 -12.98 -12.25
N SER A 169 -13.25 -13.49 -13.30
CA SER A 169 -13.87 -13.96 -14.53
C SER A 169 -13.26 -15.31 -14.97
N LYS A 170 -13.81 -15.93 -16.03
CA LYS A 170 -13.20 -17.15 -16.61
C LYS A 170 -11.81 -16.86 -17.17
N ASP A 171 -11.64 -15.69 -17.78
CA ASP A 171 -10.41 -15.19 -18.40
C ASP A 171 -10.50 -13.65 -18.53
N LYS A 172 -9.40 -12.98 -18.85
CA LYS A 172 -9.25 -11.51 -18.94
C LYS A 172 -10.28 -10.85 -19.88
N THR A 173 -10.71 -11.56 -20.93
CA THR A 173 -11.67 -11.06 -21.93
C THR A 173 -13.13 -11.43 -21.64
N LYS A 174 -13.38 -12.23 -20.59
CA LYS A 174 -14.72 -12.75 -20.29
C LYS A 174 -15.41 -11.91 -19.21
N ALA A 175 -16.74 -11.93 -19.24
CA ALA A 175 -17.57 -11.25 -18.26
C ALA A 175 -17.25 -11.66 -16.82
N THR A 176 -17.38 -10.69 -15.92
CA THR A 176 -17.20 -10.85 -14.47
C THR A 176 -18.22 -11.86 -13.92
N LEU A 177 -17.72 -12.85 -13.18
CA LEU A 177 -18.53 -13.88 -12.53
C LEU A 177 -18.83 -13.56 -11.06
N GLY A 178 -18.05 -12.69 -10.46
CA GLY A 178 -18.25 -12.24 -9.10
C GLY A 178 -17.39 -11.02 -8.80
N HIS A 179 -17.90 -10.22 -7.87
CA HIS A 179 -17.28 -8.99 -7.41
C HIS A 179 -17.40 -8.90 -5.89
N ILE A 180 -16.34 -8.47 -5.24
CA ILE A 180 -16.25 -8.22 -3.79
C ILE A 180 -15.81 -6.75 -3.64
N PRO A 181 -16.71 -5.85 -3.21
CA PRO A 181 -16.36 -4.46 -2.93
C PRO A 181 -15.22 -4.35 -1.92
N VAL A 182 -14.39 -3.29 -2.01
CA VAL A 182 -13.30 -3.06 -1.03
C VAL A 182 -13.79 -3.04 0.41
N CYS A 183 -14.97 -2.44 0.67
CA CYS A 183 -15.57 -2.39 2.01
C CYS A 183 -15.91 -3.77 2.58
N ASP A 184 -16.09 -4.77 1.72
CA ASP A 184 -16.43 -6.15 2.11
C ASP A 184 -15.19 -7.04 2.22
N ILE A 185 -14.00 -6.52 1.90
CA ILE A 185 -12.74 -7.24 2.14
C ILE A 185 -12.30 -6.87 3.57
N LEU A 186 -12.50 -7.79 4.50
CA LEU A 186 -12.20 -7.59 5.93
C LEU A 186 -10.80 -8.07 6.31
N GLY A 187 -10.18 -8.92 5.50
CA GLY A 187 -8.84 -9.43 5.73
C GLY A 187 -8.41 -10.44 4.65
N ALA A 188 -7.10 -10.67 4.55
CA ALA A 188 -6.53 -11.68 3.67
C ALA A 188 -5.31 -12.35 4.31
N GLU A 189 -5.35 -13.66 4.50
CA GLU A 189 -4.36 -14.42 5.26
C GLU A 189 -4.00 -15.73 4.57
N SER A 190 -2.73 -16.13 4.63
CA SER A 190 -2.29 -17.44 4.17
C SER A 190 -2.90 -18.52 5.06
N LEU A 191 -3.22 -19.67 4.47
CA LEU A 191 -3.72 -20.85 5.17
C LEU A 191 -2.62 -21.89 5.33
N GLY A 192 -2.74 -22.70 6.39
CA GLY A 192 -1.90 -23.88 6.55
C GLY A 192 -2.13 -24.92 5.45
N GLU A 193 -1.08 -25.69 5.14
CA GLU A 193 -1.10 -26.66 4.04
C GLU A 193 -2.12 -27.79 4.29
N ASP A 194 -2.40 -28.09 5.56
CA ASP A 194 -3.35 -29.12 5.99
C ASP A 194 -4.81 -28.75 5.72
N SER A 195 -5.12 -27.47 5.46
CA SER A 195 -6.47 -27.00 5.19
C SER A 195 -7.16 -27.72 4.03
N PHE A 196 -6.41 -27.96 2.95
CA PHE A 196 -6.88 -28.60 1.72
C PHE A 196 -5.90 -29.61 1.15
N HIS A 197 -4.80 -29.90 1.87
CA HIS A 197 -3.61 -30.56 1.33
C HIS A 197 -3.06 -29.82 0.09
N LEU A 198 -3.16 -28.49 0.10
CA LEU A 198 -2.72 -27.60 -0.96
C LEU A 198 -1.85 -26.50 -0.36
N LYS A 199 -0.74 -26.21 -1.03
CA LYS A 199 0.16 -25.10 -0.68
C LYS A 199 -0.34 -23.79 -1.28
N LEU A 200 0.16 -22.68 -0.74
CA LEU A 200 -0.05 -21.32 -1.29
C LEU A 200 -1.52 -20.90 -1.31
N MET A 201 -2.25 -21.38 -0.32
CA MET A 201 -3.66 -21.06 -0.11
C MET A 201 -3.78 -19.74 0.64
N VAL A 202 -4.67 -18.88 0.18
CA VAL A 202 -5.02 -17.61 0.81
C VAL A 202 -6.53 -17.60 1.04
N GLN A 203 -6.94 -17.17 2.23
CA GLN A 203 -8.33 -16.88 2.54
C GLN A 203 -8.58 -15.37 2.41
N ILE A 204 -9.72 -15.01 1.83
CA ILE A 204 -10.23 -13.65 1.75
C ILE A 204 -11.51 -13.63 2.59
N ILE A 205 -11.49 -12.82 3.64
CA ILE A 205 -12.53 -12.76 4.66
C ILE A 205 -13.54 -11.68 4.26
N GLN A 206 -14.81 -12.07 4.10
CA GLN A 206 -15.94 -11.17 3.86
C GLN A 206 -16.93 -11.25 5.04
N PRO A 207 -17.88 -10.29 5.18
CA PRO A 207 -18.87 -10.32 6.26
C PRO A 207 -19.66 -11.63 6.36
N ASP A 208 -20.07 -12.19 5.21
CA ASP A 208 -20.97 -13.34 5.18
C ASP A 208 -20.32 -14.66 4.76
N ARG A 209 -19.11 -14.64 4.20
CA ARG A 209 -18.49 -15.83 3.63
C ARG A 209 -16.98 -15.73 3.50
N LEU A 210 -16.35 -16.89 3.37
CA LEU A 210 -14.93 -17.00 3.05
C LEU A 210 -14.73 -17.30 1.57
N LEU A 211 -13.67 -16.74 1.01
CA LEU A 211 -13.19 -17.09 -0.32
C LEU A 211 -11.78 -17.66 -0.20
N TYR A 212 -11.63 -18.93 -0.59
CA TYR A 212 -10.34 -19.59 -0.65
C TYR A 212 -9.79 -19.58 -2.07
N VAL A 213 -8.55 -19.12 -2.22
CA VAL A 213 -7.83 -19.05 -3.49
C VAL A 213 -6.43 -19.63 -3.33
N GLN A 214 -5.91 -20.23 -4.41
CA GLN A 214 -4.56 -20.75 -4.49
C GLN A 214 -3.76 -19.92 -5.49
N ALA A 215 -2.56 -19.51 -5.10
CA ALA A 215 -1.58 -18.89 -5.99
C ALA A 215 -0.72 -19.94 -6.69
N SER A 216 -0.11 -19.57 -7.82
CA SER A 216 0.74 -20.48 -8.61
C SER A 216 2.14 -20.67 -8.02
N ASN A 217 2.64 -19.69 -7.26
CA ASN A 217 3.96 -19.71 -6.63
C ASN A 217 3.98 -18.80 -5.38
N THR A 218 5.08 -18.86 -4.63
CA THR A 218 5.27 -18.11 -3.37
C THR A 218 5.33 -16.60 -3.55
N VAL A 219 5.75 -16.12 -4.73
CA VAL A 219 5.79 -14.68 -5.04
C VAL A 219 4.37 -14.18 -5.25
N GLU A 220 3.58 -14.86 -6.09
CA GLU A 220 2.19 -14.54 -6.34
C GLU A 220 1.36 -14.58 -5.05
N GLU A 221 1.52 -15.63 -4.23
CA GLU A 221 0.85 -15.72 -2.92
C GLU A 221 1.10 -14.47 -2.08
N ARG A 222 2.37 -14.10 -1.93
CA ARG A 222 2.78 -12.95 -1.12
C ARG A 222 2.26 -11.64 -1.67
N GLU A 223 2.32 -11.45 -2.99
CA GLU A 223 1.87 -10.22 -3.65
C GLU A 223 0.35 -10.05 -3.54
N TRP A 224 -0.42 -11.12 -3.78
CA TRP A 224 -1.88 -11.10 -3.63
C TRP A 224 -2.27 -10.81 -2.17
N THR A 225 -1.69 -11.55 -1.22
CA THR A 225 -1.93 -11.34 0.21
C THR A 225 -1.60 -9.90 0.62
N ARG A 226 -0.47 -9.35 0.16
CA ARG A 226 -0.06 -7.97 0.48
C ARG A 226 -1.00 -6.94 -0.13
N ALA A 227 -1.38 -7.10 -1.39
CA ALA A 227 -2.26 -6.16 -2.09
C ALA A 227 -3.64 -6.12 -1.42
N LEU A 228 -4.22 -7.28 -1.11
CA LEU A 228 -5.50 -7.38 -0.41
C LEU A 228 -5.45 -6.77 1.00
N ARG A 229 -4.40 -7.06 1.78
CA ARG A 229 -4.20 -6.45 3.10
C ARG A 229 -4.08 -4.93 3.06
N LYS A 230 -3.43 -4.40 2.02
CA LYS A 230 -3.26 -2.95 1.83
C LYS A 230 -4.60 -2.28 1.53
N VAL A 231 -5.42 -2.91 0.68
CA VAL A 231 -6.74 -2.39 0.30
C VAL A 231 -7.71 -2.37 1.50
N CYS A 232 -7.67 -3.37 2.37
CA CYS A 232 -8.51 -3.40 3.58
C CYS A 232 -7.87 -2.70 4.79
N GLN A 233 -6.70 -2.06 4.66
CA GLN A 233 -5.97 -1.51 5.81
C GLN A 233 -6.76 -0.44 6.57
N SER A 234 -7.49 0.40 5.84
CA SER A 234 -8.34 1.48 6.37
C SER A 234 -9.79 1.06 6.55
N ASN A 235 -10.13 -0.22 6.36
CA ASN A 235 -11.48 -0.71 6.56
C ASN A 235 -11.80 -0.72 8.07
N PRO A 236 -12.82 0.02 8.55
CA PRO A 236 -13.16 0.07 9.98
C PRO A 236 -13.62 -1.28 10.54
N HIS A 237 -14.12 -2.16 9.67
CA HIS A 237 -14.57 -3.53 10.02
C HIS A 237 -13.50 -4.59 9.76
N ARG A 238 -12.24 -4.19 9.55
CA ARG A 238 -11.12 -5.12 9.36
C ARG A 238 -11.03 -6.07 10.55
N VAL A 239 -10.87 -7.36 10.27
CA VAL A 239 -10.75 -8.37 11.32
C VAL A 239 -9.46 -8.18 12.12
N GLN A 240 -9.57 -8.30 13.45
CA GLN A 240 -8.41 -8.31 14.37
C GLN A 240 -7.88 -9.72 14.61
N THR A 241 -8.72 -10.72 14.35
CA THR A 241 -8.42 -12.14 14.55
C THR A 241 -8.91 -12.92 13.34
N TYR A 242 -8.20 -13.98 12.98
CA TYR A 242 -8.54 -14.87 11.87
C TYR A 242 -8.31 -16.33 12.25
N HIS A 243 -8.77 -17.24 11.41
CA HIS A 243 -8.52 -18.68 11.55
C HIS A 243 -7.40 -19.08 10.58
N PRO A 244 -6.25 -19.61 11.02
CA PRO A 244 -5.13 -19.94 10.14
C PRO A 244 -5.38 -21.18 9.28
N GLU A 245 -6.44 -21.92 9.54
CA GLU A 245 -6.84 -23.10 8.79
C GLU A 245 -8.28 -22.98 8.30
N ALA A 246 -8.63 -23.72 7.25
CA ALA A 246 -9.93 -23.62 6.59
C ALA A 246 -11.08 -24.21 7.42
N PHE A 247 -12.27 -23.67 7.16
CA PHE A 247 -13.54 -24.26 7.57
C PHE A 247 -13.96 -25.38 6.59
N VAL A 248 -13.94 -26.62 7.05
CA VAL A 248 -14.21 -27.84 6.26
C VAL A 248 -15.01 -28.81 7.11
N CYS A 249 -15.99 -29.51 6.51
CA CYS A 249 -16.85 -30.46 7.20
C CYS A 249 -17.50 -29.89 8.48
N ALA A 250 -18.03 -28.66 8.38
CA ALA A 250 -18.71 -27.95 9.47
C ALA A 250 -17.85 -27.71 10.73
N LYS A 251 -16.53 -27.61 10.57
CA LYS A 251 -15.61 -27.19 11.64
C LYS A 251 -14.40 -26.45 11.12
N TRP A 252 -13.85 -25.57 11.94
CA TRP A 252 -12.54 -24.97 11.74
C TRP A 252 -11.44 -25.98 12.05
N LEU A 253 -10.48 -26.16 11.14
CA LEU A 253 -9.41 -27.14 11.36
C LEU A 253 -8.41 -26.71 12.43
N CYS A 254 -8.25 -25.40 12.67
CA CYS A 254 -7.35 -24.81 13.66
C CYS A 254 -7.85 -24.99 15.10
N CYS A 255 -9.09 -24.60 15.39
CA CYS A 255 -9.64 -24.55 16.76
C CYS A 255 -10.81 -25.50 17.01
N LYS A 256 -11.25 -26.25 15.99
CA LYS A 256 -12.38 -27.20 16.01
C LYS A 256 -13.76 -26.59 16.28
N GLU A 257 -13.86 -25.26 16.32
CA GLU A 257 -15.12 -24.54 16.40
C GLU A 257 -16.03 -24.89 15.20
N ARG A 258 -17.33 -25.04 15.46
CA ARG A 258 -18.33 -25.52 14.48
C ARG A 258 -19.10 -24.39 13.80
N SER A 259 -19.05 -23.18 14.36
CA SER A 259 -19.62 -22.00 13.72
C SER A 259 -18.66 -21.40 12.68
N GLU A 260 -19.07 -21.37 11.41
CA GLU A 260 -18.30 -20.69 10.33
C GLU A 260 -18.15 -19.18 10.61
N LYS A 261 -19.06 -18.59 11.39
CA LYS A 261 -19.03 -17.17 11.77
C LYS A 261 -18.30 -16.91 13.09
N ALA A 262 -17.67 -17.92 13.70
CA ALA A 262 -16.95 -17.73 14.94
C ALA A 262 -15.76 -16.75 14.79
N PRO A 263 -15.47 -15.93 15.82
CA PRO A 263 -14.28 -15.11 15.86
C PRO A 263 -13.01 -15.93 15.62
N GLY A 264 -12.02 -15.30 14.97
CA GLY A 264 -10.74 -15.95 14.67
C GLY A 264 -9.98 -16.41 15.92
N CYS A 265 -9.33 -17.57 15.86
CA CYS A 265 -8.52 -18.08 16.96
C CYS A 265 -7.07 -17.56 16.99
N THR A 266 -6.68 -16.70 16.04
CA THR A 266 -5.32 -16.16 15.92
C THR A 266 -5.37 -14.67 15.70
N HIS A 267 -4.54 -13.91 16.43
CA HIS A 267 -4.45 -12.46 16.27
C HIS A 267 -3.72 -12.05 14.99
N HIS A 268 -4.22 -11.00 14.35
CA HIS A 268 -3.55 -10.32 13.27
C HIS A 268 -2.36 -9.56 13.85
N ASN A 269 -1.13 -10.07 13.69
CA ASN A 269 0.05 -9.37 14.18
C ASN A 269 0.19 -8.00 13.47
N ARG A 270 -0.24 -6.92 14.14
CA ARG A 270 0.18 -5.55 13.83
C ARG A 270 1.68 -5.46 14.13
N MET A 271 2.49 -5.69 13.10
CA MET A 271 3.95 -5.65 13.14
C MET A 271 4.61 -6.58 14.17
N ASN A 272 5.11 -7.72 13.69
CA ASN A 272 6.37 -8.26 14.21
C ASN A 272 7.05 -9.07 13.11
N ALA A 273 7.93 -8.39 12.37
CA ALA A 273 9.15 -9.02 11.87
C ALA A 273 10.03 -9.37 13.08
N LYS A 274 9.61 -10.36 13.87
CA LYS A 274 10.53 -11.13 14.70
C LYS A 274 10.69 -12.44 13.98
N VAL A 275 11.72 -12.47 13.14
CA VAL A 275 12.34 -13.69 12.64
C VAL A 275 12.37 -14.68 13.79
N ASN A 276 11.74 -15.84 13.58
CA ASN A 276 11.71 -16.90 14.56
C ASN A 276 13.11 -17.54 14.59
N VAL A 277 14.07 -16.88 15.24
CA VAL A 277 15.46 -17.34 15.42
C VAL A 277 15.54 -18.55 16.36
N LYS A 278 14.42 -18.99 16.97
CA LYS A 278 14.44 -20.05 17.97
C LYS A 278 14.41 -21.49 17.40
N THR A 279 14.19 -21.70 16.11
CA THR A 279 14.16 -23.07 15.54
C THR A 279 15.44 -23.48 14.79
N ALA A 280 16.40 -22.56 14.60
CA ALA A 280 17.69 -22.89 14.00
C ALA A 280 18.73 -23.36 15.05
N ARG A 281 18.74 -22.75 16.25
CA ARG A 281 19.70 -23.10 17.31
C ARG A 281 19.52 -24.50 17.92
N GLN A 282 18.32 -25.07 17.86
CA GLN A 282 18.08 -26.43 18.36
C GLN A 282 18.50 -27.54 17.39
N LYS A 283 18.65 -27.24 16.09
CA LYS A 283 19.15 -28.21 15.10
C LYS A 283 20.67 -28.27 15.01
N GLU A 284 21.39 -27.23 15.41
CA GLU A 284 22.86 -27.25 15.49
C GLU A 284 23.38 -27.95 16.76
N GLN A 285 22.71 -27.77 17.91
CA GLN A 285 23.11 -28.47 19.14
C GLN A 285 22.87 -30.00 19.07
N ALA A 286 21.84 -30.45 18.34
CA ALA A 286 21.60 -31.88 18.14
C ALA A 286 22.63 -32.55 17.21
N LYS A 287 23.33 -31.80 16.34
CA LYS A 287 24.40 -32.34 15.49
C LYS A 287 25.75 -32.43 16.20
N GLN A 288 26.00 -31.61 17.23
CA GLN A 288 27.27 -31.66 17.98
C GLN A 288 27.32 -32.74 19.07
N CYS A 289 26.17 -33.26 19.54
CA CYS A 289 26.14 -34.39 20.47
C CYS A 289 26.19 -35.78 19.80
N GLY A 290 26.07 -35.87 18.47
CA GLY A 290 26.04 -37.16 17.74
C GLY A 290 27.40 -37.68 17.25
N ASN A 291 28.50 -36.97 17.49
CA ASN A 291 29.83 -37.31 16.94
C ASN A 291 30.89 -37.61 18.02
N ARG A 292 30.47 -38.03 19.22
CA ARG A 292 31.35 -38.66 20.21
C ARG A 292 30.76 -39.98 20.68
N SER A 293 31.00 -41.02 19.90
CA SER A 293 31.01 -42.43 20.33
C SER A 293 31.98 -43.16 19.42
#